data_AF-A0A8B7PPI3-F1
#
_entry.id   AF-A0A8B7PPI3-F1
#
_cell.length_a   1.000
_cell.length_b   1.000
_cell.length_c   1.000
_cell.angle_alpha   90.00
_cell.angle_beta   90.00
_cell.angle_gamma   90.00
#
_symmetry.space_group_name_H-M   'P 1'
#
loop_
_entity.id
_entity.type
_entity.pdbx_description
1 polymer ?
#
loop_
_entity_poly.entity_id
_entity_poly.type
_entity_poly.pdbx_seq_one_letter_code
_entity_poly.pdbx_strand_id
1 'polypeptide(L)'
;LFERNAELLSLFVKFRELKTPDEQAESLELAEHATVVMSSIDEGIRAMDNVDFFFDLLHQIGGSHVKIPGFKKEYFWKIERPFLEAVRLTLGDRYTDNMDQIYQLTIKFVLETVVKGYEMAVEREVNENVQQLDLSSEPAMNNGSDVPAQTTSAQNGANSAESSAVRAQGDAAPATAGGGKCPAVCPYVSSGSLSPTTS
;
A
#
# COMPACT_ATOMS: atom_id res chain seq x y z
N LEU A 1 -6.88 -7.59 20.99
CA LEU A 1 -5.68 -6.86 20.47
C LEU A 1 -5.28 -5.71 21.39
N PHE A 2 -6.18 -4.74 21.60
CA PHE A 2 -5.86 -3.49 22.31
C PHE A 2 -5.64 -3.64 23.81
N GLU A 3 -6.23 -4.65 24.46
CA GLU A 3 -5.97 -4.96 25.88
C GLU A 3 -4.48 -5.16 26.21
N ARG A 4 -3.71 -5.71 25.25
CA ARG A 4 -2.28 -6.00 25.41
C ARG A 4 -1.37 -5.03 24.63
N ASN A 5 -1.98 -4.14 23.84
CA ASN A 5 -1.29 -3.20 22.95
C ASN A 5 -2.05 -1.87 22.92
N ALA A 6 -2.24 -1.25 24.09
CA ALA A 6 -3.04 -0.04 24.23
C ALA A 6 -2.47 1.14 23.42
N GLU A 7 -1.17 1.12 23.12
CA GLU A 7 -0.51 2.10 22.26
C GLU A 7 -1.13 2.16 20.86
N LEU A 8 -1.66 1.05 20.35
CA LEU A 8 -2.26 0.98 19.02
C LEU A 8 -3.57 1.77 18.92
N LEU A 9 -4.29 1.96 20.03
CA LEU A 9 -5.52 2.76 20.05
C LEU A 9 -5.25 4.21 19.63
N SER A 10 -4.06 4.74 19.90
CA SER A 10 -3.68 6.11 19.54
C SER A 10 -3.71 6.38 18.03
N LEU A 11 -3.61 5.33 17.20
CA LEU A 11 -3.67 5.41 15.73
C LEU A 11 -5.12 5.61 15.23
N PHE A 12 -6.12 5.35 16.06
CA PHE A 12 -7.53 5.36 15.70
C PHE A 12 -8.26 6.58 16.27
N VAL A 13 -8.21 7.70 15.55
CA VAL A 13 -8.76 9.00 15.99
C VAL A 13 -10.20 8.90 16.50
N LYS A 14 -11.04 8.09 15.86
CA LYS A 14 -12.47 7.97 16.20
C LYS A 14 -12.75 7.17 17.48
N PHE A 15 -11.87 6.25 17.88
CA PHE A 15 -12.15 5.33 19.00
C PHE A 15 -10.98 5.13 19.96
N ARG A 16 -9.95 5.98 19.89
CA ARG A 16 -8.78 5.94 20.78
C ARG A 16 -9.11 6.00 22.29
N GLU A 17 -10.27 6.52 22.65
CA GLU A 17 -10.71 6.65 24.05
C GLU A 17 -11.38 5.37 24.58
N LEU A 18 -11.73 4.42 23.71
CA LEU A 18 -12.37 3.16 24.10
C LEU A 18 -11.33 2.22 24.70
N LYS A 19 -11.16 2.29 26.01
CA LYS A 19 -10.07 1.61 26.74
C LYS A 19 -10.52 0.29 27.36
N THR A 20 -11.83 0.08 27.50
CA THR A 20 -12.38 -1.15 28.06
C THR A 20 -12.83 -2.12 26.95
N PRO A 21 -12.80 -3.44 27.22
CA PRO A 21 -13.28 -4.45 26.27
C PRO A 21 -14.75 -4.24 25.86
N ASP A 22 -15.61 -3.87 26.81
CA ASP A 22 -17.04 -3.68 26.57
C ASP A 22 -17.29 -2.49 25.61
N GLU A 23 -16.62 -1.36 25.85
CA GLU A 23 -16.69 -0.20 24.94
C GLU A 23 -16.16 -0.53 23.54
N GLN A 24 -15.08 -1.30 23.45
CA GLN A 24 -14.53 -1.73 22.17
C GLN A 24 -15.48 -2.68 21.42
N ALA A 25 -16.16 -3.58 22.13
CA ALA A 25 -17.10 -4.53 21.54
C ALA A 25 -18.35 -3.85 20.95
N GLU A 26 -18.77 -2.72 21.51
CA GLU A 26 -19.92 -1.95 21.04
C GLU A 26 -19.58 -0.89 19.99
N SER A 27 -18.29 -0.69 19.68
CA SER A 27 -17.83 0.33 18.74
C SER A 27 -18.14 -0.03 17.30
N LEU A 28 -18.95 0.79 16.64
CA LEU A 28 -19.26 0.66 15.21
C LEU A 28 -18.00 0.85 14.36
N GLU A 29 -17.18 1.85 14.66
CA GLU A 29 -15.96 2.16 13.92
C GLU A 29 -14.93 1.03 14.01
N LEU A 30 -14.79 0.41 15.19
CA LEU A 30 -13.91 -0.75 15.33
C LEU A 30 -14.48 -1.96 14.59
N ALA A 31 -15.80 -2.18 14.65
CA ALA A 31 -16.47 -3.24 13.91
C ALA A 31 -16.31 -3.08 12.38
N GLU A 32 -16.40 -1.85 11.86
CA GLU A 32 -16.16 -1.54 10.46
C GLU A 32 -14.71 -1.90 10.05
N HIS A 33 -13.72 -1.48 10.84
CA HIS A 33 -12.32 -1.81 10.56
C HIS A 33 -12.07 -3.32 10.63
N ALA A 34 -12.61 -4.00 11.65
CA ALA A 34 -12.53 -5.46 11.77
C ALA A 34 -13.18 -6.17 10.56
N THR A 35 -14.30 -5.66 10.06
CA THR A 35 -14.98 -6.18 8.86
C THR A 35 -14.11 -6.05 7.62
N VAL A 36 -13.41 -4.92 7.44
CA VAL A 36 -12.48 -4.72 6.32
C VAL A 36 -11.31 -5.71 6.40
N VAL A 37 -10.73 -5.90 7.59
CA VAL A 37 -9.64 -6.85 7.80
C VAL A 37 -10.08 -8.28 7.48
N MET A 38 -11.22 -8.73 8.01
CA MET A 38 -11.73 -10.08 7.77
C MET A 38 -12.10 -10.29 6.30
N SER A 39 -12.73 -9.31 5.65
CA SER A 39 -13.06 -9.38 4.22
C SER A 39 -11.80 -9.51 3.35
N SER A 40 -10.74 -8.80 3.72
CA SER A 40 -9.44 -8.84 3.02
C SER A 40 -8.76 -10.20 3.20
N ILE A 41 -8.84 -10.79 4.40
CA ILE A 41 -8.34 -12.15 4.66
C ILE A 41 -9.14 -13.18 3.85
N ASP A 42 -10.48 -13.09 3.85
CA ASP A 42 -11.36 -13.98 3.07
C ASP A 42 -11.10 -13.89 1.57
N GLU A 43 -10.87 -12.69 1.04
CA GLU A 43 -10.48 -12.49 -0.35
C GLU A 43 -9.10 -13.08 -0.64
N GLY A 44 -8.12 -12.87 0.25
CA GLY A 44 -6.81 -13.50 0.14
C GLY A 44 -6.89 -15.03 0.11
N ILE A 45 -7.66 -15.65 1.01
CA ILE A 45 -7.86 -17.11 1.04
C ILE A 45 -8.53 -17.60 -0.24
N ARG A 46 -9.58 -16.91 -0.72
CA ARG A 46 -10.27 -17.27 -1.98
C ARG A 46 -9.37 -17.13 -3.21
N ALA A 47 -8.40 -16.22 -3.16
CA ALA A 47 -7.48 -15.97 -4.25
C ALA A 47 -6.17 -16.76 -4.13
N MET A 48 -6.02 -17.70 -3.20
CA MET A 48 -4.80 -18.51 -3.08
C MET A 48 -4.48 -19.31 -4.37
N ASP A 49 -5.48 -19.62 -5.19
CA ASP A 49 -5.28 -20.25 -6.51
C ASP A 49 -4.70 -19.27 -7.56
N ASN A 50 -4.77 -17.96 -7.30
CA ASN A 50 -4.14 -16.89 -8.07
C ASN A 50 -3.16 -16.12 -7.18
N VAL A 51 -1.97 -16.71 -7.04
CA VAL A 51 -0.90 -16.24 -6.16
C VAL A 51 -0.48 -14.79 -6.45
N ASP A 52 -0.51 -14.36 -7.72
CA ASP A 52 -0.16 -12.97 -8.09
C ASP A 52 -1.16 -11.98 -7.50
N PHE A 53 -2.46 -12.24 -7.65
CA PHE A 53 -3.50 -11.40 -7.07
C PHE A 53 -3.43 -11.38 -5.53
N PHE A 54 -3.14 -12.52 -4.91
CA PHE A 54 -2.95 -12.60 -3.46
C PHE A 54 -1.83 -11.67 -2.99
N PHE A 55 -0.67 -11.71 -3.65
CA PHE A 55 0.45 -10.84 -3.31
C PHE A 55 0.13 -9.37 -3.55
N ASP A 56 -0.50 -9.02 -4.68
CA ASP A 56 -0.88 -7.64 -4.98
C ASP A 56 -1.82 -7.05 -3.94
N LEU A 57 -2.84 -7.82 -3.52
CA LEU A 57 -3.78 -7.42 -2.48
C LEU A 57 -3.06 -7.15 -1.15
N LEU A 58 -2.23 -8.09 -0.68
CA LEU A 58 -1.51 -7.93 0.59
C LEU A 58 -0.48 -6.79 0.54
N HIS A 59 0.21 -6.61 -0.59
CA HIS A 59 1.12 -5.49 -0.78
C HIS A 59 0.38 -4.15 -0.75
N GLN A 60 -0.80 -4.06 -1.38
CA GLN A 60 -1.64 -2.86 -1.34
C GLN A 60 -2.11 -2.55 0.08
N ILE A 61 -2.53 -3.56 0.85
CA ILE A 61 -2.90 -3.40 2.26
C ILE A 61 -1.70 -2.86 3.05
N GLY A 62 -0.52 -3.47 2.92
CA GLY A 62 0.70 -3.00 3.57
C GLY A 62 1.01 -1.55 3.23
N GLY A 63 1.04 -1.22 1.94
CA GLY A 63 1.33 0.13 1.46
C GLY A 63 0.31 1.18 1.91
N SER A 64 -0.96 0.80 2.06
CA SER A 64 -2.00 1.73 2.54
C SER A 64 -1.75 2.24 3.97
N HIS A 65 -1.06 1.45 4.81
CA HIS A 65 -0.76 1.81 6.20
C HIS A 65 0.39 2.82 6.33
N VAL A 66 1.20 3.04 5.28
CA VAL A 66 2.22 4.11 5.25
C VAL A 66 1.57 5.49 5.45
N LYS A 67 0.34 5.65 4.96
CA LYS A 67 -0.43 6.91 5.05
C LYS A 67 -0.95 7.22 6.45
N ILE A 68 -0.82 6.29 7.40
CA ILE A 68 -1.29 6.46 8.77
C ILE A 68 -0.17 7.11 9.61
N PRO A 69 -0.36 8.36 10.09
CA PRO A 69 0.68 9.03 10.85
C PRO A 69 1.09 8.26 12.10
N GLY A 70 2.40 8.04 12.25
CA GLY A 70 2.97 7.33 13.40
C GLY A 70 2.79 5.80 13.37
N PHE A 71 2.24 5.24 12.30
CA PHE A 71 2.21 3.80 12.10
C PHE A 71 3.62 3.25 11.90
N LYS A 72 3.87 2.07 12.46
CA LYS A 72 5.15 1.36 12.36
C LYS A 72 4.89 -0.05 11.88
N LYS A 73 5.71 -0.57 10.99
CA LYS A 73 5.55 -1.92 10.44
C LYS A 73 5.51 -3.01 11.51
N GLU A 74 6.18 -2.79 12.66
CA GLU A 74 6.17 -3.69 13.81
C GLU A 74 4.76 -3.87 14.42
N TYR A 75 3.84 -2.93 14.18
CA TYR A 75 2.47 -3.03 14.67
C TYR A 75 1.66 -4.11 13.97
N PHE A 76 1.99 -4.48 12.73
CA PHE A 76 1.35 -5.62 12.06
C PHE A 76 1.53 -6.91 12.86
N TRP A 77 2.71 -7.15 13.42
CA TRP A 77 3.01 -8.34 14.21
C TRP A 77 2.20 -8.46 15.50
N LYS A 78 1.64 -7.35 16.01
CA LYS A 78 0.82 -7.38 17.22
C LYS A 78 -0.51 -8.12 17.04
N ILE A 79 -0.96 -8.37 15.80
CA ILE A 79 -2.20 -9.11 15.51
C ILE A 79 -2.02 -10.63 15.58
N GLU A 80 -0.80 -11.15 15.42
CA GLU A 80 -0.53 -12.59 15.28
C GLU A 80 -1.12 -13.40 16.43
N ARG A 81 -0.72 -13.08 17.66
CA ARG A 81 -1.18 -13.80 18.85
C ARG A 81 -2.69 -13.64 19.09
N PRO A 82 -3.28 -12.42 19.08
CA PRO A 82 -4.73 -12.26 19.16
C PRO A 82 -5.50 -13.05 18.09
N PHE A 83 -4.99 -13.12 16.86
CA PHE A 83 -5.60 -13.89 15.78
C PHE A 83 -5.59 -15.39 16.09
N LEU A 84 -4.43 -15.96 16.45
CA LEU A 84 -4.32 -17.39 16.80
C LEU A 84 -5.17 -17.76 18.02
N GLU A 85 -5.19 -16.90 19.04
CA GLU A 85 -6.03 -17.07 20.23
C GLU A 85 -7.52 -17.07 19.87
N ALA A 86 -7.95 -16.17 18.99
CA ALA A 86 -9.32 -16.11 18.49
C ALA A 86 -9.69 -17.37 17.69
N VAL A 87 -8.85 -17.81 16.74
CA VAL A 87 -9.09 -19.03 15.95
C VAL A 87 -9.21 -20.26 16.85
N ARG A 88 -8.32 -20.40 17.84
CA ARG A 88 -8.36 -21.50 18.82
C ARG A 88 -9.67 -21.50 19.61
N LEU A 89 -10.11 -20.33 20.09
CA LEU A 89 -11.36 -20.19 20.83
C LEU A 89 -12.58 -20.49 19.94
N THR A 90 -12.59 -20.03 18.69
CA THR A 90 -13.68 -20.25 17.74
C THR A 90 -13.82 -21.72 17.35
N LEU A 91 -12.71 -22.45 17.17
CA LEU A 91 -12.73 -23.86 16.78
C LEU A 91 -12.91 -24.81 17.98
N GLY A 92 -12.56 -24.37 19.19
CA GLY A 92 -12.71 -25.16 20.42
C GLY A 92 -12.07 -26.54 20.29
N ASP A 93 -12.84 -27.59 20.59
CA ASP A 93 -12.37 -28.98 20.53
C ASP A 93 -11.98 -29.46 19.12
N ARG A 94 -12.35 -28.72 18.07
CA ARG A 94 -11.92 -29.00 16.69
C ARG A 94 -10.52 -28.48 16.39
N TYR A 95 -9.96 -27.63 17.24
CA TYR A 95 -8.61 -27.12 17.08
C TYR A 95 -7.60 -28.21 17.46
N THR A 96 -6.98 -28.80 16.44
CA THR A 96 -5.99 -29.88 16.59
C THR A 96 -4.56 -29.35 16.49
N ASP A 97 -3.57 -30.11 16.95
CA ASP A 97 -2.15 -29.75 16.83
C ASP A 97 -1.71 -29.50 15.37
N ASN A 98 -2.28 -30.25 14.42
CA ASN A 98 -2.01 -30.04 13.00
C ASN A 98 -2.60 -28.70 12.52
N MET A 99 -3.80 -28.33 12.98
CA MET A 99 -4.36 -27.02 12.68
C MET A 99 -3.52 -25.89 13.29
N ASP A 100 -3.00 -26.08 14.51
CA ASP A 100 -2.14 -25.09 15.15
C ASP A 100 -0.92 -24.74 14.30
N GLN A 101 -0.23 -25.75 13.78
CA GLN A 101 0.91 -25.57 12.89
C GLN A 101 0.52 -24.85 11.59
N ILE A 102 -0.61 -25.23 10.98
CA ILE A 102 -1.10 -24.62 9.74
C ILE A 102 -1.44 -23.13 9.96
N TYR A 103 -2.18 -22.81 11.03
CA TYR A 103 -2.59 -21.43 11.30
C TYR A 103 -1.39 -20.54 11.66
N GLN A 104 -0.41 -21.05 12.42
CA GLN A 104 0.83 -20.32 12.71
C GLN A 104 1.62 -20.00 11.44
N LEU A 105 1.80 -20.97 10.55
CA LEU A 105 2.49 -20.73 9.29
C LEU A 105 1.74 -19.75 8.39
N THR A 106 0.42 -19.90 8.31
CA THR A 106 -0.45 -19.07 7.46
C THR A 106 -0.42 -17.61 7.90
N ILE A 107 -0.65 -17.32 9.19
CA ILE A 107 -0.69 -15.93 9.66
C ILE A 107 0.67 -15.27 9.53
N LYS A 108 1.76 -16.00 9.82
CA LYS A 108 3.12 -15.48 9.65
C LYS A 108 3.39 -15.09 8.20
N PHE A 109 3.05 -15.96 7.25
CA PHE A 109 3.22 -15.68 5.82
C PHE A 109 2.42 -14.45 5.36
N VAL A 110 1.17 -14.32 5.80
CA VAL A 110 0.34 -13.15 5.51
C VAL A 110 1.00 -11.88 6.06
N LEU A 111 1.45 -11.88 7.31
CA LEU A 111 2.05 -10.72 7.96
C LEU A 111 3.39 -10.32 7.32
N GLU A 112 4.25 -11.28 6.98
CA GLU A 112 5.50 -11.02 6.25
C GLU A 112 5.21 -10.34 4.92
N THR A 113 4.18 -10.79 4.20
CA THR A 113 3.79 -10.23 2.91
C THR A 113 3.24 -8.81 3.04
N VAL A 114 2.39 -8.55 4.04
CA VAL A 114 1.86 -7.20 4.31
C VAL A 114 2.99 -6.24 4.72
N VAL A 115 3.93 -6.69 5.57
CA VAL A 115 5.10 -5.89 5.97
C VAL A 115 5.96 -5.55 4.75
N LYS A 116 6.21 -6.52 3.86
CA LYS A 116 6.92 -6.27 2.60
C LYS A 116 6.21 -5.22 1.74
N GLY A 117 4.88 -5.27 1.66
CA GLY A 117 4.07 -4.25 0.99
C GLY A 117 4.26 -2.83 1.53
N TYR A 118 4.31 -2.72 2.86
CA TYR A 118 4.59 -1.47 3.55
C TYR A 118 5.99 -0.95 3.20
N GLU A 119 7.01 -1.81 3.29
CA GLU A 119 8.40 -1.45 2.98
C GLU A 119 8.56 -0.99 1.53
N MET A 120 7.97 -1.73 0.58
CA MET A 120 7.96 -1.35 -0.84
C MET A 120 7.32 0.02 -1.08
N ALA A 121 6.26 0.37 -0.35
CA ALA A 121 5.61 1.67 -0.46
C ALA A 121 6.47 2.80 0.12
N VAL A 122 7.11 2.58 1.27
CA VAL A 122 8.08 3.53 1.85
C VAL A 122 9.25 3.80 0.89
N GLU A 123 9.82 2.75 0.30
CA GLU A 123 10.91 2.88 -0.68
C GLU A 123 10.48 3.67 -1.92
N ARG A 124 9.26 3.47 -2.42
CA ARG A 124 8.71 4.25 -3.55
C ARG A 124 8.58 5.73 -3.21
N GLU A 125 8.02 6.08 -2.06
CA GLU A 125 7.91 7.48 -1.61
C GLU A 125 9.29 8.15 -1.49
N VAL A 126 10.29 7.45 -0.97
CA VAL A 126 11.67 7.97 -0.90
C VAL A 126 12.23 8.22 -2.31
N ASN A 127 12.08 7.26 -3.22
CA ASN A 127 12.63 7.37 -4.58
C ASN A 127 11.97 8.50 -5.41
N GLU A 128 10.66 8.69 -5.28
CA GLU A 128 9.93 9.79 -5.92
C GLU A 128 10.39 11.15 -5.39
N ASN A 129 10.60 11.27 -4.08
CA ASN A 129 11.11 12.49 -3.45
C ASN A 129 12.57 12.81 -3.87
N VAL A 130 13.41 11.79 -4.06
CA VAL A 130 14.80 11.95 -4.54
C VAL A 130 14.82 12.45 -6.00
N GLN A 131 13.96 11.93 -6.87
CA GLN A 131 13.86 12.40 -8.26
C GLN A 131 13.40 13.87 -8.35
N GLN A 132 12.49 14.29 -7.47
CA GLN A 132 12.01 15.68 -7.46
C GLN A 132 13.07 16.69 -6.96
N LEU A 133 14.02 16.26 -6.12
CA LEU A 133 15.16 17.07 -5.67
C LEU A 133 16.24 17.21 -6.76
N ASP A 134 16.48 16.17 -7.55
CA ASP A 134 17.44 16.20 -8.66
C ASP A 134 16.99 17.14 -9.80
N LEU A 135 15.69 17.17 -10.13
CA LEU A 135 15.14 18.10 -11.15
C LEU A 135 15.04 19.58 -10.71
N SER A 136 15.14 19.88 -9.42
CA SER A 136 15.05 21.26 -8.90
C SER A 136 16.40 21.95 -8.72
N SER A 137 17.50 21.29 -9.11
CA SER A 137 18.86 21.80 -8.98
C SER A 137 19.62 21.94 -10.31
N GLU A 138 18.96 22.48 -11.35
CA GLU A 138 19.70 23.02 -12.51
C GLU A 138 20.26 24.43 -12.21
N PRO A 139 21.52 24.72 -12.56
CA PRO A 139 22.11 26.03 -12.34
C PRO A 139 21.55 27.03 -13.36
N ALA A 140 20.96 28.12 -12.87
CA ALA A 140 20.63 29.28 -13.69
C ALA A 140 21.91 29.87 -14.31
N MET A 141 22.24 29.44 -15.52
CA MET A 141 23.28 30.06 -16.35
C MET A 141 22.77 31.42 -16.83
N ASN A 142 23.29 32.46 -16.18
CA ASN A 142 23.13 33.88 -16.48
C ASN A 142 23.47 34.20 -17.96
N ASN A 143 22.50 34.76 -18.69
CA ASN A 143 22.65 35.15 -20.08
C ASN A 143 23.25 36.57 -20.16
N GLY A 144 24.58 36.65 -20.21
CA GLY A 144 25.30 37.87 -20.52
C GLY A 144 25.23 38.15 -22.02
N SER A 145 24.57 39.25 -22.38
CA SER A 145 24.56 39.81 -23.73
C SER A 145 25.97 40.24 -24.11
N ASP A 146 26.47 39.79 -25.27
CA ASP A 146 27.26 40.62 -26.18
C ASP A 146 27.36 39.95 -27.56
N VAL A 147 26.94 40.71 -28.58
CA VAL A 147 27.01 40.42 -30.02
C VAL A 147 27.95 41.50 -30.59
N PRO A 148 28.91 41.18 -31.48
CA PRO A 148 28.61 41.34 -32.91
C PRO A 148 29.16 40.26 -33.85
N ALA A 149 28.47 40.22 -34.98
CA ALA A 149 28.59 39.33 -36.13
C ALA A 149 29.97 39.33 -36.82
N GLN A 150 30.29 38.18 -37.45
CA GLN A 150 30.87 38.19 -38.79
C GLN A 150 30.55 36.93 -39.61
N THR A 151 30.14 37.21 -40.84
CA THR A 151 29.80 36.34 -41.97
C THR A 151 30.99 35.52 -42.46
N THR A 152 30.79 34.25 -42.84
CA THR A 152 31.19 33.71 -44.16
C THR A 152 30.49 32.38 -44.45
N SER A 153 30.11 32.27 -45.72
CA SER A 153 29.40 31.21 -46.42
C SER A 153 30.30 30.05 -46.85
N ALA A 154 29.78 28.81 -46.89
CA ALA A 154 29.95 27.88 -48.02
C ALA A 154 29.10 26.62 -47.88
N GLN A 155 28.62 26.15 -49.04
CA GLN A 155 27.70 25.04 -49.27
C GLN A 155 28.39 23.66 -49.20
N ASN A 156 27.58 22.61 -48.99
CA ASN A 156 27.43 21.41 -49.85
C ASN A 156 27.38 20.09 -49.07
N GLY A 157 26.49 19.19 -49.53
CA GLY A 157 26.71 17.74 -49.40
C GLY A 157 25.50 16.96 -48.94
N ALA A 158 24.72 16.47 -49.91
CA ALA A 158 23.72 15.41 -49.73
C ALA A 158 24.33 14.12 -49.16
N ASN A 159 23.51 13.28 -48.53
CA ASN A 159 23.37 11.86 -48.88
C ASN A 159 22.21 11.19 -48.13
N SER A 160 21.31 10.60 -48.91
CA SER A 160 20.29 9.63 -48.51
C SER A 160 20.92 8.28 -48.15
N ALA A 161 20.30 7.54 -47.23
CA ALA A 161 20.15 6.09 -47.36
C ALA A 161 19.01 5.60 -46.44
N GLU A 162 17.95 5.12 -47.08
CA GLU A 162 16.97 4.17 -46.54
C GLU A 162 17.66 2.85 -46.10
N SER A 163 17.07 2.14 -45.13
CA SER A 163 16.72 0.72 -45.33
C SER A 163 15.80 0.17 -44.23
N SER A 164 14.57 -0.18 -44.65
CA SER A 164 13.71 -1.32 -44.29
C SER A 164 13.98 -2.12 -43.01
N ALA A 165 13.05 -2.16 -42.05
CA ALA A 165 11.81 -2.98 -41.99
C ALA A 165 12.03 -4.46 -41.64
N VAL A 166 11.54 -4.92 -40.47
CA VAL A 166 10.84 -6.23 -40.33
C VAL A 166 9.76 -6.12 -39.25
N ARG A 167 8.58 -6.60 -39.62
CA ARG A 167 7.31 -6.67 -38.91
C ARG A 167 7.17 -8.09 -38.33
N ALA A 168 6.76 -8.22 -37.08
CA ALA A 168 6.27 -9.49 -36.55
C ALA A 168 4.99 -9.24 -35.75
N GLN A 169 3.88 -9.54 -36.42
CA GLN A 169 2.54 -9.69 -35.87
C GLN A 169 2.53 -10.93 -34.96
N GLY A 170 1.99 -10.81 -33.75
CA GLY A 170 1.66 -11.92 -32.87
C GLY A 170 0.35 -11.58 -32.16
N ASP A 171 -0.72 -12.25 -32.57
CA ASP A 171 -2.07 -12.10 -32.06
C ASP A 171 -2.17 -12.40 -30.57
N ALA A 172 -2.66 -11.44 -29.78
CA ALA A 172 -3.15 -11.65 -28.43
C ALA A 172 -4.58 -11.12 -28.35
N ALA A 173 -5.53 -12.04 -28.14
CA ALA A 173 -6.93 -11.75 -27.93
C ALA A 173 -7.13 -10.87 -26.68
N PRO A 174 -8.11 -9.94 -26.67
CA PRO A 174 -8.33 -9.08 -25.51
C PRO A 174 -9.05 -9.88 -24.42
N ALA A 175 -8.33 -10.21 -23.35
CA ALA A 175 -8.95 -10.59 -22.09
C ALA A 175 -9.73 -9.37 -21.59
N THR A 176 -11.05 -9.49 -21.56
CA THR A 176 -11.96 -8.52 -20.97
C THR A 176 -11.61 -8.35 -19.50
N ALA A 177 -10.92 -7.26 -19.17
CA ALA A 177 -10.69 -6.82 -17.81
C ALA A 177 -12.05 -6.48 -17.18
N GLY A 178 -12.65 -7.48 -16.53
CA GLY A 178 -13.70 -7.25 -15.56
C GLY A 178 -13.10 -6.45 -14.42
N GLY A 179 -13.33 -5.13 -14.42
CA GLY A 179 -12.99 -4.23 -13.34
C GLY A 179 -13.74 -4.63 -12.08
N GLY A 180 -13.21 -5.65 -11.38
CA GLY A 180 -13.52 -5.90 -9.98
C GLY A 180 -13.04 -4.68 -9.21
N LYS A 181 -13.99 -3.88 -8.75
CA LYS A 181 -13.73 -2.75 -7.86
C LYS A 181 -13.01 -3.32 -6.64
N CYS A 182 -11.71 -3.03 -6.50
CA CYS A 182 -10.93 -3.46 -5.34
C CYS A 182 -11.67 -3.03 -4.06
N PRO A 183 -11.82 -3.92 -3.05
CA PRO A 183 -12.47 -3.53 -1.82
C PRO A 183 -11.73 -2.35 -1.20
N ALA A 184 -12.52 -1.46 -0.61
CA ALA A 184 -12.08 -0.16 -0.16
C ALA A 184 -10.81 -0.25 0.70
N VAL A 185 -9.75 0.39 0.21
CA VAL A 185 -8.56 0.78 0.98
C VAL A 185 -9.04 1.28 2.34
N CYS A 186 -8.40 0.80 3.41
CA CYS A 186 -8.71 1.19 4.78
C CYS A 186 -8.97 2.71 4.84
N PRO A 187 -10.21 3.16 5.11
CA PRO A 187 -10.57 4.55 4.90
C PRO A 187 -9.74 5.39 5.87
N TYR A 188 -8.77 6.12 5.32
CA TYR A 188 -8.17 7.25 6.00
C TYR A 188 -9.33 8.20 6.32
N VAL A 189 -9.69 8.28 7.59
CA VAL A 189 -10.65 9.27 8.07
C VAL A 189 -9.92 10.60 8.02
N SER A 190 -10.02 11.27 6.87
CA SER A 190 -9.58 12.65 6.70
C SER A 190 -10.31 13.51 7.72
N SER A 191 -9.59 13.97 8.75
CA SER A 191 -10.08 14.96 9.70
C SER A 191 -10.33 16.28 8.96
N GLY A 192 -11.60 16.55 8.66
CA GLY A 192 -12.04 17.88 8.24
C GLY A 192 -11.74 18.88 9.34
N SER A 193 -11.02 19.94 8.98
CA SER A 193 -10.79 21.12 9.81
C SER A 193 -12.13 21.73 10.22
N LEU A 194 -12.46 21.65 11.51
CA LEU A 194 -13.48 22.50 12.12
C LEU A 194 -12.76 23.66 12.79
N SER A 195 -12.86 24.83 12.16
CA SER A 195 -12.49 26.13 12.72
C SER A 195 -13.35 26.43 13.95
N PRO A 196 -12.80 27.05 15.01
CA PRO A 196 -13.59 27.45 16.17
C PRO A 196 -14.36 28.73 15.82
N THR A 197 -15.69 28.68 15.80
CA THR A 197 -16.52 29.89 15.86
C THR A 197 -16.70 30.28 17.32
N THR A 198 -16.00 31.32 17.73
CA THR A 198 -16.31 32.15 18.90
C THR A 198 -17.61 32.91 18.65
N SER A 199 -18.58 32.79 19.57
CA SER A 199 -19.34 33.89 20.19
C SER A 199 -20.37 33.37 21.17
#